data_AF-J8IMV2-F1
#
_entry.id   AF-J8IMV2-F1
#
_cell.length_a   1.000
_cell.length_b   1.000
_cell.length_c   1.000
_cell.angle_alpha   90.00
_cell.angle_beta   90.00
_cell.angle_gamma   90.00
#
_symmetry.space_group_name_H-M   'P 1'
#
loop_
_entity.id
_entity.type
_entity.pdbx_description
1 polymer ?
#
loop_
_entity_poly.entity_id
_entity_poly.type
_entity_poly.pdbx_seq_one_letter_code
_entity_poly.pdbx_strand_id
1 'polypeptide(L)'
;TQHPVVPTAGTTGTQHPVVPTAGMQNGSKNVTDPYKAKKLQNAYKFNRNHVNNARIRKTLFEINNAQIEDMPIALTYLIRSFLENYVHEYIDFHITLEGKLRIKGVAREREKRAELRDLLLITKEHLNSNYMVASGVVALIEEVCDKSDHKHPLTTKLNIFVHSNLSIPTSRQVIDLWLKACPIAQQLDLALAQRLELQQD
;
A
#
# COMPACT_ATOMS: atom_id res chain seq x y z
N THR A 1 41.57 43.72 -16.96
CA THR A 1 41.89 42.76 -15.87
C THR A 1 40.64 41.97 -15.56
N GLN A 2 40.51 40.77 -16.13
CA GLN A 2 39.41 39.84 -15.87
C GLN A 2 39.95 38.72 -15.00
N HIS A 3 39.24 38.41 -13.91
CA HIS A 3 39.60 37.36 -12.97
C HIS A 3 39.33 35.96 -13.56
N PRO A 4 40.18 34.96 -13.32
CA PRO A 4 39.94 33.59 -13.76
C PRO A 4 38.99 32.85 -12.82
N VAL A 5 38.09 32.08 -13.42
CA VAL A 5 37.12 31.18 -12.79
C VAL A 5 37.81 29.92 -12.29
N VAL A 6 37.56 29.53 -11.04
CA VAL A 6 37.87 28.21 -10.48
C VAL A 6 36.55 27.45 -10.30
N PRO A 7 36.38 26.23 -10.84
CA PRO A 7 35.25 25.37 -10.48
C PRO A 7 35.60 24.51 -9.26
N THR A 8 34.81 24.64 -8.19
CA THR A 8 34.89 23.83 -6.97
C THR A 8 33.94 22.63 -7.05
N ALA A 9 34.51 21.45 -6.79
CA ALA A 9 33.91 20.21 -6.27
C ALA A 9 32.61 19.66 -6.91
N GLY A 10 32.77 18.59 -7.69
CA GLY A 10 31.71 17.61 -7.91
C GLY A 10 31.69 16.58 -6.77
N THR A 11 30.70 16.67 -5.88
CA THR A 11 30.36 15.60 -4.93
C THR A 11 29.17 14.84 -5.49
N THR A 12 29.43 13.62 -5.98
CA THR A 12 28.41 12.64 -6.38
C THR A 12 27.69 12.16 -5.12
N GLY A 13 26.55 12.78 -4.80
CA GLY A 13 25.62 12.27 -3.80
C GLY A 13 24.80 11.13 -4.39
N THR A 14 25.10 9.90 -4.01
CA THR A 14 24.20 8.75 -4.16
C THR A 14 22.90 9.04 -3.42
N GLN A 15 21.81 9.26 -4.16
CA GLN A 15 20.47 9.35 -3.57
C GLN A 15 20.04 7.95 -3.12
N HIS A 16 20.11 7.71 -1.82
CA HIS A 16 19.40 6.61 -1.17
C HIS A 16 17.90 6.92 -1.16
N PRO A 17 17.00 5.95 -1.45
CA PRO A 17 15.56 6.17 -1.30
C PRO A 17 15.22 6.36 0.17
N VAL A 18 14.46 7.41 0.46
CA VAL A 18 13.88 7.68 1.78
C VAL A 18 12.90 6.54 2.09
N VAL A 19 13.22 5.74 3.12
CA VAL A 19 12.29 4.75 3.67
C VAL A 19 11.21 5.52 4.44
N PRO A 20 9.91 5.28 4.21
CA PRO A 20 8.86 5.91 5.01
C PRO A 20 8.98 5.44 6.46
N THR A 21 9.29 6.35 7.37
CA THR A 21 9.21 6.13 8.83
C THR A 21 7.74 6.09 9.23
N ALA A 22 7.07 4.98 8.94
CA ALA A 22 5.79 4.66 9.54
C ALA A 22 6.03 3.98 10.89
N GLY A 23 5.64 4.64 11.97
CA GLY A 23 5.30 4.08 13.28
C GLY A 23 6.11 2.87 13.77
N MET A 24 7.11 3.15 14.59
CA MET A 24 7.82 2.17 15.40
C MET A 24 6.85 1.49 16.39
N GLN A 25 6.45 0.24 16.12
CA GLN A 25 5.94 -0.66 17.16
C GLN A 25 6.52 -2.07 16.99
N ASN A 26 7.40 -2.40 17.96
CA ASN A 26 7.92 -3.72 18.36
C ASN A 26 7.80 -4.88 17.35
N GLY A 27 8.88 -5.08 16.59
CA GLY A 27 9.13 -6.32 15.86
C GLY A 27 10.61 -6.47 15.50
N SER A 28 11.38 -7.16 16.36
CA SER A 28 12.68 -7.80 16.11
C SER A 28 13.87 -6.94 15.62
N LYS A 29 14.93 -6.91 16.43
CA LYS A 29 16.28 -6.37 16.15
C LYS A 29 17.06 -7.18 15.11
N ASN A 30 16.52 -7.37 13.91
CA ASN A 30 17.31 -7.77 12.74
C ASN A 30 16.83 -6.93 11.57
N VAL A 31 17.44 -5.77 11.35
CA VAL A 31 17.24 -4.96 10.15
C VAL A 31 17.86 -5.74 8.98
N THR A 32 17.15 -6.76 8.54
CA THR A 32 17.46 -7.47 7.31
C THR A 32 16.96 -6.56 6.20
N ASP A 33 17.86 -6.14 5.32
CA ASP A 33 17.52 -5.41 4.11
C ASP A 33 16.30 -6.07 3.44
N PRO A 34 15.14 -5.37 3.33
CA PRO A 34 13.92 -5.98 2.82
C PRO A 34 14.08 -6.47 1.39
N TYR A 35 15.02 -5.91 0.63
CA TYR A 35 15.31 -6.31 -0.75
C TYR A 35 16.07 -7.64 -0.87
N LYS A 36 16.54 -8.20 0.25
CA LYS A 36 17.12 -9.55 0.31
C LYS A 36 16.11 -10.63 0.69
N ALA A 37 14.85 -10.24 0.90
CA ALA A 37 13.80 -11.19 1.26
C ALA A 37 13.50 -12.15 0.10
N LYS A 38 13.41 -13.45 0.41
CA LYS A 38 12.90 -14.47 -0.53
C LYS A 38 11.37 -14.56 -0.53
N LYS A 39 10.75 -14.15 0.57
CA LYS A 39 9.29 -14.14 0.79
C LYS A 39 8.84 -12.77 1.28
N LEU A 40 7.66 -12.32 0.84
CA LEU A 40 7.14 -10.99 1.15
C LEU A 40 6.95 -10.75 2.65
N GLN A 41 6.50 -11.75 3.40
CA GLN A 41 6.37 -11.67 4.86
C GLN A 41 7.68 -11.39 5.61
N ASN A 42 8.84 -11.63 4.97
CA ASN A 42 10.15 -11.32 5.54
C ASN A 42 10.60 -9.89 5.19
N ALA A 43 10.09 -9.30 4.11
CA ALA A 43 10.32 -7.89 3.78
C ALA A 43 9.44 -6.97 4.63
N TYR A 44 8.17 -7.36 4.82
CA TYR A 44 7.24 -6.68 5.71
C TYR A 44 6.22 -7.69 6.23
N LYS A 45 6.10 -7.81 7.56
CA LYS A 45 5.17 -8.73 8.20
C LYS A 45 3.79 -8.09 8.31
N PHE A 46 2.79 -8.73 7.70
CA PHE A 46 1.38 -8.36 7.91
C PHE A 46 0.81 -9.05 9.15
N ASN A 47 0.18 -8.28 10.05
CA ASN A 47 -0.47 -8.80 11.24
C ASN A 47 -1.97 -8.66 11.09
N ARG A 48 -2.64 -9.77 10.81
CA ARG A 48 -4.08 -9.81 10.57
C ARG A 48 -4.87 -9.75 11.87
N ASN A 49 -5.74 -8.75 12.00
CA ASN A 49 -6.65 -8.56 13.13
C ASN A 49 -8.10 -8.80 12.71
N HIS A 50 -8.49 -8.40 11.49
CA HIS A 50 -9.83 -8.61 10.98
C HIS A 50 -9.98 -10.02 10.39
N VAL A 51 -10.83 -10.85 11.00
CA VAL A 51 -10.94 -12.27 10.66
C VAL A 51 -12.05 -12.62 9.66
N ASN A 52 -12.97 -11.71 9.37
CA ASN A 52 -14.25 -11.99 8.70
C ASN A 52 -14.25 -11.88 7.17
N ASN A 53 -13.14 -12.19 6.50
CA ASN A 53 -13.14 -12.30 5.04
C ASN A 53 -12.28 -13.50 4.57
N ALA A 54 -12.93 -14.48 3.95
CA ALA A 54 -12.28 -15.71 3.48
C ALA A 54 -11.32 -15.48 2.31
N ARG A 55 -11.63 -14.51 1.44
CA ARG A 55 -10.82 -14.18 0.27
C ARG A 55 -9.50 -13.54 0.72
N ILE A 56 -9.55 -12.59 1.65
CA ILE A 56 -8.35 -12.00 2.28
C ILE A 56 -7.47 -13.09 2.90
N ARG A 57 -8.04 -14.05 3.64
CA ARG A 57 -7.28 -15.18 4.21
C ARG A 57 -6.55 -15.99 3.15
N LYS A 58 -7.28 -16.38 2.11
CA LYS A 58 -6.74 -17.21 1.03
C LYS A 58 -5.61 -16.48 0.29
N THR A 59 -5.83 -15.23 -0.11
CA THR A 59 -4.82 -14.43 -0.82
C THR A 59 -3.57 -14.20 0.06
N LEU A 60 -3.74 -13.90 1.35
CA LEU A 60 -2.59 -13.75 2.27
C LEU A 60 -1.82 -15.07 2.45
N PHE A 61 -2.53 -16.20 2.54
CA PHE A 61 -1.90 -17.51 2.60
C PHE A 61 -1.06 -17.80 1.34
N GLU A 62 -1.59 -17.49 0.15
CA GLU A 62 -0.86 -17.65 -1.11
C GLU A 62 0.38 -16.75 -1.16
N ILE A 63 0.25 -15.47 -0.75
CA ILE A 63 1.37 -14.52 -0.64
C ILE A 63 2.49 -15.04 0.28
N ASN A 64 2.13 -15.58 1.44
CA ASN A 64 3.10 -16.03 2.45
C ASN A 64 3.84 -17.32 2.06
N ASN A 65 3.25 -18.12 1.16
CA ASN A 65 3.84 -19.37 0.71
C ASN A 65 4.65 -19.24 -0.59
N ALA A 66 4.42 -18.20 -1.40
CA ALA A 66 5.15 -17.95 -2.63
C ALA A 66 6.58 -17.45 -2.39
N GLN A 67 7.50 -17.86 -3.27
CA GLN A 67 8.83 -17.27 -3.40
C GLN A 67 8.79 -16.13 -4.41
N ILE A 68 9.49 -15.04 -4.13
CA ILE A 68 9.47 -13.83 -4.96
C ILE A 68 10.07 -14.09 -6.34
N GLU A 69 11.18 -14.82 -6.38
CA GLU A 69 11.92 -15.12 -7.62
C GLU A 69 11.17 -16.08 -8.53
N ASP A 70 10.40 -17.02 -7.96
CA ASP A 70 9.68 -18.05 -8.72
C ASP A 70 8.39 -17.52 -9.34
N MET A 71 7.75 -16.54 -8.69
CA MET A 71 6.37 -16.13 -9.01
C MET A 71 6.15 -14.60 -9.05
N PRO A 72 7.03 -13.79 -9.68
CA PRO A 72 6.95 -12.33 -9.60
C PRO A 72 5.66 -11.75 -10.22
N ILE A 73 5.21 -12.35 -11.32
CA ILE A 73 3.95 -11.96 -11.98
C ILE A 73 2.76 -12.31 -11.08
N ALA A 74 2.66 -13.56 -10.61
CA ALA A 74 1.54 -13.99 -9.77
C ALA A 74 1.48 -13.19 -8.47
N LEU A 75 2.62 -12.94 -7.82
CA LEU A 75 2.71 -12.09 -6.64
C LEU A 75 2.22 -10.66 -6.89
N THR A 76 2.54 -10.08 -8.04
CA THR A 76 2.00 -8.75 -8.42
C THR A 76 0.47 -8.76 -8.41
N TYR A 77 -0.16 -9.78 -8.99
CA TYR A 77 -1.63 -9.91 -8.99
C TYR A 77 -2.19 -10.19 -7.60
N LEU A 78 -1.52 -11.04 -6.82
CA LEU A 78 -1.95 -11.36 -5.46
C LEU A 78 -1.89 -10.13 -4.54
N ILE A 79 -0.83 -9.32 -4.63
CA ILE A 79 -0.72 -8.08 -3.84
C ILE A 79 -1.83 -7.09 -4.20
N ARG A 80 -2.11 -6.91 -5.51
CA ARG A 80 -3.22 -6.05 -5.95
C ARG A 80 -4.56 -6.56 -5.44
N SER A 81 -4.83 -7.86 -5.61
CA SER A 81 -6.07 -8.49 -5.14
C SER A 81 -6.21 -8.38 -3.61
N PHE A 82 -5.12 -8.55 -2.88
CA PHE A 82 -5.09 -8.41 -1.42
C PHE A 82 -5.51 -7.01 -0.99
N LEU A 83 -4.93 -5.97 -1.58
CA LEU A 83 -5.29 -4.58 -1.30
C LEU A 83 -6.75 -4.30 -1.71
N GLU A 84 -7.15 -4.73 -2.91
CA GLU A 84 -8.51 -4.56 -3.42
C GLU A 84 -9.56 -5.17 -2.47
N ASN A 85 -9.32 -6.39 -1.96
CA ASN A 85 -10.24 -7.03 -1.04
C ASN A 85 -10.36 -6.26 0.28
N TYR A 86 -9.27 -5.71 0.82
CA TYR A 86 -9.33 -4.88 2.03
C TYR A 86 -10.06 -3.55 1.79
N VAL A 87 -9.83 -2.90 0.65
CA VAL A 87 -10.53 -1.66 0.29
C VAL A 87 -12.03 -1.91 0.13
N HIS A 88 -12.43 -3.01 -0.53
CA HIS A 88 -13.85 -3.35 -0.65
C HIS A 88 -14.48 -3.65 0.70
N GLU A 89 -13.85 -4.51 1.52
CA GLU A 89 -14.33 -4.86 2.86
C GLU A 89 -14.49 -3.61 3.74
N TYR A 90 -13.49 -2.72 3.72
CA TYR A 90 -13.53 -1.45 4.43
C TYR A 90 -14.72 -0.61 4.02
N ILE A 91 -14.95 -0.45 2.72
CA ILE A 91 -16.05 0.38 2.24
C ILE A 91 -17.40 -0.27 2.54
N ASP A 92 -17.55 -1.58 2.28
CA ASP A 92 -18.81 -2.29 2.54
C ASP A 92 -19.18 -2.26 4.02
N PHE A 93 -18.20 -2.37 4.92
CA PHE A 93 -18.44 -2.16 6.34
C PHE A 93 -18.97 -0.74 6.62
N HIS A 94 -18.27 0.31 6.17
CA HIS A 94 -18.60 1.69 6.53
C HIS A 94 -19.82 2.28 5.81
N ILE A 95 -20.22 1.77 4.63
CA ILE A 95 -21.44 2.27 3.95
C ILE A 95 -22.73 1.84 4.66
N THR A 96 -22.66 0.74 5.42
CA THR A 96 -23.78 0.22 6.23
C THR A 96 -23.91 0.90 7.58
N LEU A 97 -22.86 1.61 8.03
CA LEU A 97 -22.91 2.39 9.26
C LEU A 97 -23.76 3.65 9.10
N GLU A 98 -24.18 4.19 10.24
CA GLU A 98 -24.82 5.50 10.35
C GLU A 98 -23.87 6.49 11.05
N GLY A 99 -24.11 7.79 10.86
CA GLY A 99 -23.36 8.86 11.55
C GLY A 99 -21.99 9.18 10.95
N LYS A 100 -21.04 9.60 11.82
CA LYS A 100 -19.72 10.15 11.42
C LYS A 100 -18.87 9.16 10.62
N LEU A 101 -18.92 7.88 10.99
CA LEU A 101 -18.17 6.78 10.35
C LEU A 101 -18.80 6.27 9.05
N ARG A 102 -19.89 6.88 8.57
CA ARG A 102 -20.49 6.49 7.31
C ARG A 102 -19.71 7.09 6.14
N ILE A 103 -19.28 6.24 5.21
CA ILE A 103 -18.76 6.71 3.91
C ILE A 103 -19.91 7.32 3.09
N LYS A 104 -19.73 8.59 2.72
CA LYS A 104 -20.66 9.34 1.86
C LYS A 104 -20.23 9.22 0.39
N GLY A 105 -21.17 9.42 -0.54
CA GLY A 105 -20.90 9.40 -1.98
C GLY A 105 -20.74 8.01 -2.61
N VAL A 106 -20.94 6.94 -1.82
CA VAL A 106 -20.94 5.55 -2.29
C VAL A 106 -22.33 4.96 -2.06
N ALA A 107 -22.87 4.27 -3.07
CA ALA A 107 -24.15 3.57 -2.97
C ALA A 107 -24.08 2.43 -1.93
N ARG A 108 -25.14 2.23 -1.15
CA ARG A 108 -25.24 1.13 -0.17
C ARG A 108 -25.19 -0.25 -0.83
N GLU A 109 -25.72 -0.35 -2.04
CA GLU A 109 -25.67 -1.54 -2.87
C GLU A 109 -24.82 -1.22 -4.11
N ARG A 110 -23.72 -1.97 -4.28
CA ARG A 110 -22.74 -1.76 -5.34
C ARG A 110 -22.83 -2.91 -6.35
N GLU A 111 -23.57 -2.71 -7.44
CA GLU A 111 -23.67 -3.72 -8.51
C GLU A 111 -22.37 -3.86 -9.33
N LYS A 112 -21.64 -2.75 -9.49
CA LYS A 112 -20.33 -2.72 -10.18
C LYS A 112 -19.25 -2.30 -9.21
N ARG A 113 -18.10 -2.99 -9.26
CA ARG A 113 -16.90 -2.57 -8.55
C ARG A 113 -16.34 -1.33 -9.23
N ALA A 114 -16.25 -0.23 -8.49
CA ALA A 114 -15.51 0.94 -8.96
C ALA A 114 -14.01 0.62 -9.04
N GLU A 115 -13.27 1.43 -9.79
CA GLU A 115 -11.83 1.28 -9.93
C GLU A 115 -11.14 1.37 -8.56
N LEU A 116 -10.16 0.49 -8.31
CA LEU A 116 -9.43 0.40 -7.03
C LEU A 116 -8.90 1.77 -6.59
N ARG A 117 -8.40 2.54 -7.56
CA ARG A 117 -7.89 3.89 -7.38
C ARG A 117 -8.93 4.83 -6.76
N ASP A 118 -10.13 4.87 -7.29
CA ASP A 118 -11.17 5.79 -6.84
C ASP A 118 -11.63 5.38 -5.43
N LEU A 119 -11.72 4.07 -5.19
CA LEU A 119 -12.01 3.54 -3.86
C LEU A 119 -10.91 3.85 -2.83
N LEU A 120 -9.63 3.81 -3.25
CA LEU A 120 -8.50 4.21 -2.40
C LEU A 120 -8.56 5.69 -2.03
N LEU A 121 -8.92 6.58 -2.97
CA LEU A 121 -9.09 8.01 -2.68
C LEU A 121 -10.25 8.25 -1.70
N ILE A 122 -11.38 7.58 -1.86
CA ILE A 122 -12.50 7.64 -0.91
C ILE A 122 -12.06 7.13 0.47
N THR A 123 -11.34 6.01 0.50
CA THR A 123 -10.82 5.41 1.73
C THR A 123 -9.84 6.33 2.44
N LYS A 124 -8.97 7.01 1.68
CA LYS A 124 -8.01 7.99 2.20
C LYS A 124 -8.73 9.12 2.94
N GLU A 125 -9.69 9.76 2.29
CA GLU A 125 -10.45 10.86 2.90
C GLU A 125 -11.18 10.39 4.15
N HIS A 126 -11.85 9.23 4.07
CA HIS A 126 -12.57 8.67 5.22
C HIS A 126 -11.63 8.31 6.38
N LEU A 127 -10.48 7.69 6.12
CA LEU A 127 -9.48 7.41 7.15
C LEU A 127 -8.99 8.71 7.82
N ASN A 128 -8.63 9.69 7.00
CA ASN A 128 -8.04 10.95 7.46
C ASN A 128 -9.01 11.79 8.30
N SER A 129 -10.32 11.71 8.05
CA SER A 129 -11.33 12.46 8.81
C SER A 129 -11.85 11.76 10.06
N ASN A 130 -11.62 10.45 10.21
CA ASN A 130 -12.29 9.65 11.25
C ASN A 130 -11.34 8.96 12.21
N TYR A 131 -10.11 8.65 11.80
CA TYR A 131 -9.19 7.83 12.57
C TYR A 131 -7.87 8.55 12.82
N MET A 132 -7.24 8.25 13.95
CA MET A 132 -5.84 8.59 14.20
C MET A 132 -4.96 7.63 13.42
N VAL A 133 -4.82 7.88 12.13
CA VAL A 133 -4.04 7.06 11.20
C VAL A 133 -2.55 7.30 11.40
N ALA A 134 -1.72 6.27 11.22
CA ALA A 134 -0.26 6.43 11.24
C ALA A 134 0.17 7.48 10.20
N SER A 135 0.96 8.47 10.64
CA SER A 135 1.51 9.53 9.79
C SER A 135 2.31 8.90 8.65
N GLY A 136 1.76 8.95 7.45
CA GLY A 136 2.38 8.38 6.24
C GLY A 136 1.44 7.49 5.43
N VAL A 137 0.40 6.88 6.00
CA VAL A 137 -0.50 6.02 5.19
C VAL A 137 -1.40 6.85 4.29
N VAL A 138 -1.90 7.99 4.75
CA VAL A 138 -2.65 8.94 3.92
C VAL A 138 -1.80 9.42 2.75
N ALA A 139 -0.56 9.86 3.02
CA ALA A 139 0.39 10.28 1.98
C ALA A 139 0.76 9.14 1.03
N LEU A 140 0.92 7.92 1.53
CA LEU A 140 1.21 6.75 0.71
C LEU A 140 0.06 6.40 -0.23
N ILE A 141 -1.19 6.56 0.20
CA ILE A 141 -2.36 6.41 -0.69
C ILE A 141 -2.36 7.50 -1.76
N GLU A 142 -2.01 8.75 -1.42
CA GLU A 142 -1.87 9.82 -2.42
C GLU A 142 -0.80 9.51 -3.45
N GLU A 143 0.38 9.07 -3.01
CA GLU A 143 1.51 8.68 -3.86
C GLU A 143 1.11 7.56 -4.84
N VAL A 144 0.49 6.50 -4.33
CA VAL A 144 0.01 5.35 -5.13
C VAL A 144 -1.07 5.76 -6.14
N CYS A 145 -1.83 6.81 -5.83
CA CYS A 145 -2.89 7.33 -6.67
C CYS A 145 -2.45 8.50 -7.55
N ASP A 146 -1.20 8.98 -7.53
CA ASP A 146 -0.81 10.11 -8.38
C ASP A 146 -0.87 9.71 -9.87
N LYS A 147 -1.66 10.43 -10.70
CA LYS A 147 -1.71 10.19 -12.16
C LYS A 147 -0.48 10.70 -12.87
N SER A 148 0.15 11.76 -12.36
CA SER A 148 1.27 12.41 -13.03
C SER A 148 2.52 11.52 -13.05
N ASP A 149 2.60 10.56 -12.12
CA ASP A 149 3.67 9.57 -12.05
C ASP A 149 3.37 8.29 -12.87
N HIS A 150 3.15 8.47 -14.17
CA HIS A 150 3.06 7.36 -15.14
C HIS A 150 4.38 6.59 -15.30
N LYS A 151 5.48 7.06 -14.68
CA LYS A 151 6.79 6.41 -14.71
C LYS A 151 7.00 5.49 -13.52
N HIS A 152 6.22 5.61 -12.44
CA HIS A 152 6.33 4.70 -11.31
C HIS A 152 5.66 3.36 -11.63
N PRO A 153 6.44 2.26 -11.72
CA PRO A 153 5.90 0.96 -12.12
C PRO A 153 4.82 0.42 -11.15
N LEU A 154 4.72 0.99 -9.95
CA LEU A 154 3.84 0.56 -8.87
C LEU A 154 2.47 1.19 -8.98
N THR A 155 2.42 2.48 -9.32
CA THR A 155 1.20 3.21 -9.67
C THR A 155 0.51 2.53 -10.86
N THR A 156 1.26 2.11 -11.88
CA THR A 156 0.72 1.35 -13.02
C THR A 156 0.21 -0.03 -12.62
N LYS A 157 0.95 -0.77 -11.78
CA LYS A 157 0.57 -2.13 -11.34
C LYS A 157 -0.62 -2.15 -10.36
N LEU A 158 -0.87 -1.06 -9.64
CA LEU A 158 -2.04 -0.90 -8.77
C LEU A 158 -3.25 -0.33 -9.52
N ASN A 159 -3.04 0.63 -10.44
CA ASN A 159 -4.11 1.39 -11.10
C ASN A 159 -4.55 0.86 -12.48
N ILE A 160 -3.75 0.08 -13.21
CA ILE A 160 -4.08 -0.34 -14.58
C ILE A 160 -4.05 -1.87 -14.71
N PHE A 161 -5.02 -2.38 -15.47
CA PHE A 161 -5.05 -3.73 -16.02
C PHE A 161 -3.66 -4.18 -16.47
N VAL A 162 -3.22 -5.34 -16.01
CA VAL A 162 -2.00 -6.03 -16.47
C VAL A 162 -2.24 -6.62 -17.87
N HIS A 163 -2.84 -5.84 -18.75
CA HIS A 163 -3.08 -6.18 -20.14
C HIS A 163 -2.43 -5.08 -20.95
N SER A 164 -1.22 -5.40 -21.39
CA SER A 164 -0.56 -4.96 -22.63
C SER A 164 0.89 -4.60 -22.33
N ASN A 165 1.78 -5.55 -22.64
CA ASN A 165 3.24 -5.38 -22.75
C ASN A 165 3.98 -5.06 -21.44
N LEU A 166 4.15 -6.05 -20.58
CA LEU A 166 4.89 -5.89 -19.32
C LEU A 166 6.04 -6.89 -19.24
N SER A 167 7.25 -6.37 -19.17
CA SER A 167 8.43 -7.12 -18.73
C SER A 167 8.14 -7.84 -17.41
N ILE A 168 8.76 -9.01 -17.23
CA ILE A 168 8.69 -9.76 -15.99
C ILE A 168 9.17 -8.84 -14.85
N PRO A 169 8.34 -8.60 -13.80
CA PRO A 169 8.74 -7.72 -12.70
C PRO A 169 9.99 -8.27 -12.01
N THR A 170 10.90 -7.40 -11.61
CA THR A 170 12.05 -7.81 -10.79
C THR A 170 11.61 -8.08 -9.35
N SER A 171 12.37 -8.89 -8.61
CA SER A 171 12.11 -9.13 -7.18
C SER A 171 11.99 -7.83 -6.39
N ARG A 172 12.84 -6.84 -6.73
CA ARG A 172 12.78 -5.50 -6.13
C ARG A 172 11.45 -4.80 -6.38
N GLN A 173 10.94 -4.83 -7.60
CA GLN A 173 9.63 -4.24 -7.93
C GLN A 173 8.47 -4.92 -7.19
N VAL A 174 8.54 -6.25 -7.01
CA VAL A 174 7.53 -6.99 -6.24
C VAL A 174 7.59 -6.63 -4.75
N ILE A 175 8.80 -6.48 -4.20
CA ILE A 175 9.01 -6.04 -2.81
C ILE A 175 8.53 -4.60 -2.62
N ASP A 176 8.87 -3.68 -3.53
CA ASP A 176 8.40 -2.30 -3.47
C ASP A 176 6.86 -2.25 -3.48
N LEU A 177 6.21 -3.07 -4.31
CA LEU A 177 4.75 -3.17 -4.35
C LEU A 177 4.17 -3.61 -3.02
N TRP A 178 4.78 -4.61 -2.38
CA TRP A 178 4.36 -5.08 -1.06
C TRP A 178 4.56 -4.02 0.03
N LEU A 179 5.70 -3.32 0.00
CA LEU A 179 6.01 -2.24 0.93
C LEU A 179 5.04 -1.05 0.83
N LYS A 180 4.37 -0.88 -0.31
CA LYS A 180 3.30 0.13 -0.46
C LYS A 180 1.91 -0.40 -0.10
N ALA A 181 1.55 -1.58 -0.59
CA ALA A 181 0.21 -2.14 -0.37
C ALA A 181 -0.02 -2.59 1.08
N CYS A 182 1.00 -3.17 1.72
CA CYS A 182 0.87 -3.79 3.03
C CYS A 182 0.57 -2.78 4.15
N PRO A 183 1.24 -1.62 4.26
CA PRO A 183 0.89 -0.61 5.26
C PRO A 183 -0.53 -0.06 5.11
N ILE A 184 -1.00 0.14 3.86
CA ILE A 184 -2.37 0.56 3.58
C ILE A 184 -3.34 -0.51 4.10
N ALA A 185 -3.17 -1.76 3.66
CA ALA A 185 -4.00 -2.87 4.11
C ALA A 185 -3.97 -3.06 5.63
N GLN A 186 -2.83 -2.81 6.29
CA GLN A 186 -2.70 -2.92 7.74
C GLN A 186 -3.55 -1.89 8.48
N GLN A 187 -3.65 -0.65 7.98
CA GLN A 187 -4.55 0.35 8.57
C GLN A 187 -6.02 0.00 8.36
N LEU A 188 -6.38 -0.50 7.17
CA LEU A 188 -7.75 -0.94 6.91
C LEU A 188 -8.15 -2.12 7.80
N ASP A 189 -7.24 -3.07 8.00
CA ASP A 189 -7.41 -4.20 8.89
C ASP A 189 -7.62 -3.76 10.35
N LEU A 190 -6.82 -2.80 10.83
CA LEU A 190 -6.99 -2.24 12.18
C LEU A 190 -8.31 -1.50 12.33
N ALA A 191 -8.72 -0.72 11.34
CA ALA A 191 -10.00 -0.01 11.35
C ALA A 191 -11.18 -0.99 11.38
N LEU A 192 -11.17 -2.00 10.51
CA LEU A 192 -12.17 -3.07 10.45
C LEU A 192 -12.21 -3.94 11.71
N ALA A 193 -11.09 -4.07 12.41
CA ALA A 193 -11.01 -4.74 13.70
C ALA A 193 -11.38 -3.83 14.88
N GLN A 194 -11.75 -2.57 14.62
CA GLN A 194 -12.06 -1.54 15.64
C GLN A 194 -10.89 -1.32 16.61
N ARG A 195 -9.66 -1.38 16.09
CA ARG A 195 -8.41 -1.17 16.83
C ARG A 195 -7.72 0.16 16.54
N LEU A 196 -8.28 0.97 15.62
CA LEU A 196 -7.83 2.34 15.42
C LEU A 196 -8.60 3.29 16.34
N GLU A 197 -7.87 4.21 16.96
CA GLU A 197 -8.45 5.30 17.72
C GLU A 197 -9.18 6.26 16.78
N LEU A 198 -10.35 6.74 17.22
CA LEU A 198 -11.13 7.73 16.49
C LEU A 198 -10.57 9.13 16.73
N GLN A 199 -10.67 10.00 15.73
CA GLN A 199 -10.43 11.43 15.94
C GLN A 199 -11.52 12.00 16.85
N GLN A 200 -11.09 12.68 17.90
CA GLN A 200 -11.97 13.47 18.77
C GLN A 200 -12.54 14.66 17.99
N ASP A 201 -13.77 15.07 18.32
CA ASP A 201 -14.45 16.23 17.73
C ASP A 201 -13.82 17.56 18.16
#